data_AF-F0GHH3-F1
#
_entry.id   AF-F0GHH3-F1
#
_cell.length_a   1.000
_cell.length_b   1.000
_cell.length_c   1.000
_cell.angle_alpha   90.00
_cell.angle_beta   90.00
_cell.angle_gamma   90.00
#
_symmetry.space_group_name_H-M   'P 1'
#
loop_
_entity.id
_entity.type
_entity.pdbx_description
1 polymer ?
#
loop_
_entity_poly.entity_id
_entity_poly.type
_entity_poly.pdbx_seq_one_letter_code
_entity_poly.pdbx_strand_id
1 'polypeptide(L)'
;MPNHDEATTTQAPQVAPAPPAKASGPAFIAPEADSQAPARNNQYVLKSGDAFVVSDALGDIGGRDDGLFVDDMRVLSKWRLTFGGRAPSLLSGATSADNASFTAHLTNRPLPPLGGRETPEGVIHIERQRVLAGDVLYEALTLTNYGASEAEVPLSVSFAADFKDMFEVRGTPRPKRGTAAAPSVEAGAVRLRYDGLDGVERNVTVNFSPAPDTLSVDRADYTLTIAAQACISIYLTVDATLGPRPTEAPGCGRVALRTALVGVHRTMRARRETMARVRTGNPLFDAWLDRSLADLGLLTTQLDTGPYPYAGIPWFSTPFGRDAVITSLQMLWLPP
;
A
#
# COMPACT_ATOMS: atom_id res chain seq x y z
N MET A 1 51.30 -60.94 -58.95
CA MET A 1 50.40 -61.99 -58.46
C MET A 1 50.34 -61.91 -56.94
N PRO A 2 49.18 -61.86 -56.28
CA PRO A 2 47.85 -61.50 -56.79
C PRO A 2 47.10 -60.43 -55.93
N ASN A 3 46.10 -59.80 -56.58
CA ASN A 3 44.73 -59.44 -56.19
C ASN A 3 44.45 -58.71 -54.87
N HIS A 4 43.97 -57.45 -54.93
CA HIS A 4 42.57 -56.99 -55.12
C HIS A 4 41.75 -57.06 -53.82
N ASP A 5 41.24 -55.91 -53.36
CA ASP A 5 39.80 -55.62 -53.49
C ASP A 5 39.49 -54.16 -53.14
N GLU A 6 38.84 -53.48 -54.09
CA GLU A 6 38.07 -52.26 -53.87
C GLU A 6 36.82 -52.61 -53.07
N ALA A 7 36.55 -51.83 -52.02
CA ALA A 7 35.22 -51.75 -51.43
C ALA A 7 34.84 -50.28 -51.24
N THR A 8 34.29 -49.71 -52.31
CA THR A 8 33.62 -48.42 -52.33
C THR A 8 32.39 -48.50 -51.41
N THR A 9 32.45 -47.89 -50.23
CA THR A 9 31.28 -47.71 -49.37
C THR A 9 30.85 -46.24 -49.42
N THR A 10 29.75 -45.99 -50.12
CA THR A 10 29.04 -44.71 -50.17
C THR A 10 28.44 -44.42 -48.79
N GLN A 11 29.01 -43.47 -48.04
CA GLN A 11 28.35 -42.88 -46.87
C GLN A 11 27.58 -41.62 -47.31
N ALA A 12 26.26 -41.65 -47.11
CA ALA A 12 25.39 -40.49 -47.26
C ALA A 12 25.75 -39.40 -46.22
N PRO A 13 25.59 -38.10 -46.54
CA PRO A 13 25.86 -37.04 -45.58
C PRO A 13 24.86 -37.10 -44.43
N GLN A 14 25.35 -37.35 -43.21
CA GLN A 14 24.59 -37.16 -41.98
C GLN A 14 24.25 -35.68 -41.82
N VAL A 15 22.97 -35.34 -41.96
CA VAL A 15 22.42 -34.03 -41.63
C VAL A 15 22.48 -33.87 -40.11
N ALA A 16 23.22 -32.86 -39.64
CA ALA A 16 23.25 -32.50 -38.23
C ALA A 16 21.84 -32.08 -37.76
N PRO A 17 21.38 -32.51 -36.56
CA PRO A 17 20.07 -32.12 -36.06
C PRO A 17 20.03 -30.61 -35.82
N ALA A 18 18.97 -29.97 -36.32
CA ALA A 18 18.75 -28.54 -36.12
C ALA A 18 18.64 -28.21 -34.62
N PRO A 19 19.21 -27.08 -34.15
CA PRO A 19 19.10 -26.69 -32.76
C PRO A 19 17.63 -26.44 -32.38
N PRO A 20 17.20 -26.79 -31.17
CA PRO A 20 15.82 -26.57 -30.74
C PRO A 20 15.49 -25.08 -30.79
N ALA A 21 14.35 -24.76 -31.39
CA ALA A 21 13.81 -23.41 -31.41
C ALA A 21 13.71 -22.88 -29.98
N LYS A 22 14.41 -21.77 -29.70
CA LYS A 22 14.28 -21.05 -28.43
C LYS A 22 12.84 -20.59 -28.31
N ALA A 23 12.09 -21.20 -27.41
CA ALA A 23 10.80 -20.67 -26.98
C ALA A 23 11.02 -19.25 -26.45
N SER A 24 10.42 -18.26 -27.12
CA SER A 24 10.40 -16.88 -26.66
C SER A 24 9.48 -16.80 -25.44
N GLY A 25 10.04 -17.08 -24.26
CA GLY A 25 9.40 -16.68 -23.00
C GLY A 25 9.22 -15.15 -22.97
N PRO A 26 8.27 -14.64 -22.17
CA PRO A 26 8.11 -13.19 -21.98
C PRO A 26 9.47 -12.59 -21.59
N ALA A 27 9.82 -11.46 -22.20
CA ALA A 27 11.10 -10.81 -22.00
C ALA A 27 11.37 -10.63 -20.50
N PHE A 28 12.45 -11.24 -20.01
CA PHE A 28 12.97 -10.97 -18.67
C PHE A 28 13.47 -9.53 -18.65
N ILE A 29 12.62 -8.61 -18.15
CA ILE A 29 13.04 -7.25 -17.87
C ILE A 29 13.82 -7.31 -16.57
N ALA A 30 15.14 -7.13 -16.65
CA ALA A 30 15.98 -7.04 -15.46
C ALA A 30 15.47 -5.90 -14.56
N PRO A 31 15.42 -6.09 -13.23
CA PRO A 31 15.10 -5.01 -12.31
C PRO A 31 16.14 -3.91 -12.48
N GLU A 32 15.67 -2.76 -12.96
CA GLU A 32 16.47 -1.57 -13.18
C GLU A 32 16.94 -1.00 -11.83
N ALA A 33 18.18 -0.51 -11.76
CA ALA A 33 18.65 0.19 -10.58
C ALA A 33 17.77 1.42 -10.32
N ASP A 34 17.15 1.47 -9.15
CA ASP A 34 16.13 2.46 -8.81
C ASP A 34 16.75 3.81 -8.46
N SER A 35 16.81 4.72 -9.43
CA SER A 35 17.32 6.09 -9.25
C SER A 35 16.53 6.92 -8.23
N GLN A 36 15.34 6.46 -7.81
CA GLN A 36 14.49 7.10 -6.80
C GLN A 36 14.55 6.43 -5.41
N ALA A 37 15.44 5.44 -5.20
CA ALA A 37 15.57 4.73 -3.93
C ALA A 37 15.68 5.64 -2.67
N PRO A 38 16.40 6.79 -2.68
CA PRO A 38 16.47 7.67 -1.52
C PRO A 38 15.12 8.35 -1.20
N ALA A 39 14.35 8.74 -2.23
CA ALA A 39 13.03 9.34 -2.05
C ALA A 39 11.99 8.29 -1.64
N ARG A 40 12.13 7.04 -2.09
CA ARG A 40 11.32 5.90 -1.63
C ARG A 40 11.62 5.49 -0.19
N ASN A 41 12.78 5.82 0.36
CA ASN A 41 13.09 5.56 1.77
C ASN A 41 12.35 6.49 2.75
N ASN A 42 11.62 7.51 2.27
CA ASN A 42 10.69 8.24 3.15
C ASN A 42 9.48 7.35 3.47
N GLN A 43 9.24 7.16 4.77
CA GLN A 43 8.06 6.49 5.28
C GLN A 43 6.96 7.50 5.57
N TYR A 44 5.74 7.14 5.17
CA TYR A 44 4.53 7.91 5.42
C TYR A 44 3.61 7.11 6.33
N VAL A 45 3.01 7.82 7.29
CA VAL A 45 2.23 7.21 8.36
C VAL A 45 0.85 7.83 8.43
N LEU A 46 -0.17 6.98 8.56
CA LEU A 46 -1.51 7.35 9.04
C LEU A 46 -1.84 6.48 10.25
N LYS A 47 -2.57 7.04 11.22
CA LYS A 47 -2.98 6.34 12.45
C LYS A 47 -4.42 6.70 12.84
N SER A 48 -5.16 5.70 13.29
CA SER A 48 -6.51 5.81 13.83
C SER A 48 -6.64 4.85 15.01
N GLY A 49 -6.72 5.37 16.24
CA GLY A 49 -6.72 4.51 17.42
C GLY A 49 -5.45 3.65 17.50
N ASP A 50 -5.63 2.34 17.62
CA ASP A 50 -4.57 1.33 17.63
C ASP A 50 -4.21 0.78 16.24
N ALA A 51 -4.91 1.25 15.20
CA ALA A 51 -4.57 0.97 13.81
C ALA A 51 -3.61 2.02 13.24
N PHE A 52 -2.59 1.59 12.52
CA PHE A 52 -1.73 2.49 11.74
C PHE A 52 -1.21 1.82 10.48
N VAL A 53 -0.94 2.61 9.45
CA VAL A 53 -0.30 2.16 8.22
C VAL A 53 1.01 2.90 8.03
N VAL A 54 2.04 2.15 7.65
CA VAL A 54 3.33 2.67 7.18
C VAL A 54 3.50 2.24 5.73
N SER A 55 3.85 3.17 4.86
CA SER A 55 4.15 2.91 3.45
C SER A 55 5.29 3.78 2.94
N ASP A 56 5.90 3.39 1.83
CA ASP A 56 6.90 4.20 1.14
C ASP A 56 6.29 5.44 0.45
N ALA A 57 7.12 6.22 -0.22
CA ALA A 57 6.70 7.43 -0.94
C ALA A 57 5.78 7.20 -2.14
N LEU A 58 5.73 5.98 -2.71
CA LEU A 58 4.73 5.59 -3.71
C LEU A 58 3.39 5.25 -3.07
N GLY A 59 3.36 5.11 -1.73
CA GLY A 59 2.30 4.44 -0.99
C GLY A 59 2.40 2.92 -1.06
N ASP A 60 3.50 2.33 -1.53
CA ASP A 60 3.61 0.87 -1.53
C ASP A 60 3.97 0.35 -0.14
N ILE A 61 3.52 -0.89 0.13
CA ILE A 61 3.92 -1.69 1.30
C ILE A 61 4.71 -2.89 0.77
N GLY A 62 5.97 -2.99 1.21
CA GLY A 62 6.94 -4.02 0.83
C GLY A 62 7.11 -5.15 1.84
N GLY A 63 6.67 -4.98 3.08
CA GLY A 63 6.66 -6.03 4.11
C GLY A 63 7.94 -6.15 4.91
N ARG A 64 8.81 -5.12 4.91
CA ARG A 64 9.97 -5.05 5.79
C ARG A 64 9.52 -4.52 7.15
N ASP A 65 9.66 -3.23 7.38
CA ASP A 65 9.23 -2.47 8.54
C ASP A 65 7.88 -1.74 8.32
N ASP A 66 7.37 -1.80 7.09
CA ASP A 66 6.10 -1.23 6.66
C ASP A 66 4.94 -2.25 6.69
N GLY A 67 3.70 -1.73 6.64
CA GLY A 67 2.49 -2.54 6.78
C GLY A 67 1.26 -1.76 7.27
N LEU A 68 0.10 -2.39 7.17
CA LEU A 68 -1.07 -2.03 8.00
C LEU A 68 -1.01 -2.86 9.27
N PHE A 69 -1.06 -2.18 10.41
CA PHE A 69 -1.02 -2.75 11.74
C PHE A 69 -2.30 -2.45 12.48
N VAL A 70 -2.82 -3.43 13.20
CA VAL A 70 -3.94 -3.30 14.14
C VAL A 70 -3.55 -4.10 15.38
N ASP A 71 -3.67 -3.50 16.57
CA ASP A 71 -3.32 -4.13 17.85
C ASP A 71 -1.94 -4.80 17.84
N ASP A 72 -0.91 -4.04 17.45
CA ASP A 72 0.49 -4.49 17.33
C ASP A 72 0.72 -5.67 16.36
N MET A 73 -0.25 -6.04 15.54
CA MET A 73 -0.13 -7.08 14.52
C MET A 73 -0.17 -6.49 13.11
N ARG A 74 0.82 -6.83 12.28
CA ARG A 74 0.82 -6.53 10.86
C ARG A 74 -0.19 -7.42 10.14
N VAL A 75 -1.34 -6.85 9.82
CA VAL A 75 -2.43 -7.51 9.12
C VAL A 75 -2.30 -7.39 7.60
N LEU A 76 -1.61 -6.37 7.08
CA LEU A 76 -1.25 -6.25 5.66
C LEU A 76 0.26 -6.05 5.51
N SER A 77 0.90 -7.01 4.87
CA SER A 77 2.36 -7.08 4.67
C SER A 77 2.80 -6.68 3.26
N LYS A 78 1.88 -6.62 2.30
CA LYS A 78 2.16 -6.19 0.94
C LYS A 78 0.96 -5.45 0.39
N TRP A 79 1.24 -4.35 -0.31
CA TRP A 79 0.26 -3.57 -1.06
C TRP A 79 1.01 -2.75 -2.10
N ARG A 80 1.07 -3.26 -3.33
CA ARG A 80 1.92 -2.71 -4.39
C ARG A 80 1.14 -2.42 -5.65
N LEU A 81 1.27 -1.19 -6.15
CA LEU A 81 0.69 -0.74 -7.41
C LEU A 81 1.72 -0.87 -8.55
N THR A 82 1.31 -1.49 -9.65
CA THR A 82 2.14 -1.60 -10.86
C THR A 82 1.34 -1.35 -12.13
N PHE A 83 2.04 -0.90 -13.17
CA PHE A 83 1.54 -0.71 -14.52
C PHE A 83 2.35 -1.59 -15.48
N GLY A 84 1.70 -2.56 -16.13
CA GLY A 84 2.39 -3.53 -16.99
C GLY A 84 3.51 -4.28 -16.25
N GLY A 85 3.33 -4.54 -14.95
CA GLY A 85 4.32 -5.20 -14.09
C GLY A 85 5.46 -4.31 -13.56
N ARG A 86 5.49 -3.00 -13.90
CA ARG A 86 6.49 -2.05 -13.41
C ARG A 86 5.88 -1.05 -12.43
N ALA A 87 6.64 -0.67 -11.40
CA ALA A 87 6.24 0.42 -10.53
C ALA A 87 6.20 1.75 -11.32
N PRO A 88 5.26 2.66 -11.00
CA PRO A 88 5.25 4.00 -11.58
C PRO A 88 6.44 4.83 -11.09
N SER A 89 6.64 5.98 -11.73
CA SER A 89 7.62 6.98 -11.31
C SER A 89 7.00 7.95 -10.30
N LEU A 90 7.69 8.21 -9.19
CA LEU A 90 7.25 9.15 -8.15
C LEU A 90 7.44 10.60 -8.63
N LEU A 91 6.41 11.44 -8.48
CA LEU A 91 6.51 12.89 -8.63
C LEU A 91 6.56 13.57 -7.27
N SER A 92 5.65 13.21 -6.37
CA SER A 92 5.63 13.70 -4.97
C SER A 92 4.82 12.77 -4.06
N GLY A 93 5.09 12.83 -2.76
CA GLY A 93 4.34 12.14 -1.72
C GLY A 93 4.28 13.01 -0.47
N ALA A 94 3.09 13.16 0.12
CA ALA A 94 2.88 14.00 1.29
C ALA A 94 1.72 13.50 2.15
N THR A 95 1.84 13.69 3.46
CA THR A 95 0.71 13.62 4.39
C THR A 95 0.09 15.02 4.53
N SER A 96 -1.22 15.11 4.67
CA SER A 96 -1.91 16.37 4.95
C SER A 96 -1.37 17.04 6.22
N ALA A 97 -1.54 18.36 6.32
CA ALA A 97 -1.02 19.15 7.44
C ALA A 97 -1.55 18.70 8.81
N ASP A 98 -2.73 18.08 8.85
CA ASP A 98 -3.39 17.54 10.04
C ASP A 98 -3.26 16.02 10.18
N ASN A 99 -2.40 15.37 9.38
CA ASN A 99 -2.17 13.93 9.37
C ASN A 99 -3.42 13.06 9.06
N ALA A 100 -4.44 13.64 8.43
CA ALA A 100 -5.70 12.97 8.11
C ALA A 100 -5.63 12.07 6.87
N SER A 101 -4.78 12.43 5.89
CA SER A 101 -4.66 11.69 4.65
C SER A 101 -3.23 11.69 4.11
N PHE A 102 -2.93 10.71 3.27
CA PHE A 102 -1.71 10.65 2.47
C PHE A 102 -2.09 10.78 1.00
N THR A 103 -1.28 11.54 0.24
CA THR A 103 -1.42 11.64 -1.21
C THR A 103 -0.06 11.49 -1.88
N ALA A 104 0.00 10.63 -2.90
CA ALA A 104 1.13 10.54 -3.81
C ALA A 104 0.70 10.87 -5.24
N HIS A 105 1.51 11.67 -5.92
CA HIS A 105 1.42 11.93 -7.35
C HIS A 105 2.48 11.12 -8.06
N LEU A 106 2.04 10.28 -8.99
CA LEU A 106 2.87 9.34 -9.73
C LEU A 106 2.64 9.53 -11.23
N THR A 107 3.52 8.96 -12.05
CA THR A 107 3.32 8.90 -13.49
C THR A 107 3.71 7.56 -14.07
N ASN A 108 3.11 7.18 -15.19
CA ASN A 108 3.47 5.95 -15.88
C ASN A 108 4.89 6.04 -16.45
N ARG A 109 5.61 4.92 -16.36
CA ARG A 109 6.72 4.61 -17.26
C ARG A 109 6.17 4.20 -18.64
N PRO A 110 7.01 4.02 -19.69
CA PRO A 110 6.53 3.53 -20.97
C PRO A 110 5.66 2.28 -20.75
N LEU A 111 4.39 2.35 -21.14
CA LEU A 111 3.45 1.25 -20.95
C LEU A 111 3.64 0.26 -22.10
N PRO A 112 3.71 -1.05 -21.82
CA PRO A 112 3.81 -2.03 -22.88
C PRO A 112 2.58 -1.90 -23.79
N PRO A 113 2.75 -1.95 -25.13
CA PRO A 113 1.61 -1.97 -26.04
C PRO A 113 0.87 -3.29 -25.86
N LEU A 114 -0.25 -3.27 -25.12
CA LEU A 114 -1.25 -4.33 -25.22
C LEU A 114 -2.02 -4.07 -26.51
N GLY A 115 -1.71 -4.79 -27.58
CA GLY A 115 -2.48 -4.73 -28.84
C GLY A 115 -2.58 -3.37 -29.56
N GLY A 116 -1.96 -2.30 -29.06
CA GLY A 116 -2.12 -0.91 -29.51
C GLY A 116 -0.82 -0.12 -29.66
N ARG A 117 -0.92 1.22 -29.73
CA ARG A 117 0.25 2.12 -29.84
C ARG A 117 0.90 2.32 -28.47
N GLU A 118 2.23 2.38 -28.45
CA GLU A 118 3.01 2.63 -27.23
C GLU A 118 2.56 3.94 -26.58
N THR A 119 2.14 3.88 -25.32
CA THR A 119 1.79 5.08 -24.55
C THR A 119 3.08 5.70 -24.02
N PRO A 120 3.39 6.96 -24.35
CA PRO A 120 4.63 7.61 -23.90
C PRO A 120 4.78 7.60 -22.38
N GLU A 121 6.02 7.69 -21.90
CA GLU A 121 6.27 7.98 -20.49
C GLU A 121 5.66 9.34 -20.10
N GLY A 122 5.18 9.46 -18.87
CA GLY A 122 4.82 10.76 -18.31
C GLY A 122 3.40 11.26 -18.61
N VAL A 123 2.63 10.59 -19.47
CA VAL A 123 1.32 11.12 -19.93
C VAL A 123 0.14 10.70 -19.06
N ILE A 124 0.25 9.59 -18.34
CA ILE A 124 -0.74 9.15 -17.36
C ILE A 124 -0.28 9.63 -16.00
N HIS A 125 -1.01 10.58 -15.45
CA HIS A 125 -0.86 11.00 -14.07
C HIS A 125 -1.71 10.11 -13.16
N ILE A 126 -1.15 9.71 -12.03
CA ILE A 126 -1.85 8.91 -11.02
C ILE A 126 -1.80 9.67 -9.70
N GLU A 127 -2.97 10.02 -9.19
CA GLU A 127 -3.14 10.49 -7.82
C GLU A 127 -3.59 9.32 -6.95
N ARG A 128 -2.77 8.95 -5.97
CA ARG A 128 -3.05 7.92 -4.98
C ARG A 128 -3.33 8.59 -3.65
N GLN A 129 -4.58 8.57 -3.19
CA GLN A 129 -4.98 9.13 -1.90
C GLN A 129 -5.37 8.03 -0.92
N ARG A 130 -4.94 8.15 0.34
CA ARG A 130 -5.30 7.24 1.44
C ARG A 130 -5.86 7.95 2.66
N VAL A 131 -6.77 7.25 3.33
CA VAL A 131 -7.33 7.63 4.63
C VAL A 131 -7.44 6.39 5.48
N LEU A 132 -6.97 6.44 6.73
CA LEU A 132 -7.20 5.40 7.72
C LEU A 132 -8.26 5.87 8.72
N ALA A 133 -9.38 5.17 8.79
CA ALA A 133 -10.49 5.51 9.69
C ALA A 133 -10.95 4.26 10.46
N GLY A 134 -10.73 4.26 11.78
CA GLY A 134 -10.77 3.03 12.56
C GLY A 134 -9.78 2.01 11.99
N ASP A 135 -10.21 0.76 11.84
CA ASP A 135 -9.38 -0.34 11.34
C ASP A 135 -9.50 -0.52 9.82
N VAL A 136 -10.01 0.51 9.12
CA VAL A 136 -10.26 0.45 7.68
C VAL A 136 -9.38 1.45 6.93
N LEU A 137 -8.52 0.93 6.06
CA LEU A 137 -7.75 1.72 5.11
C LEU A 137 -8.56 1.92 3.83
N TYR A 138 -8.88 3.16 3.51
CA TYR A 138 -9.52 3.57 2.27
C TYR A 138 -8.48 4.14 1.32
N GLU A 139 -8.54 3.75 0.05
CA GLU A 139 -7.64 4.24 -1.01
C GLU A 139 -8.44 4.64 -2.25
N ALA A 140 -8.05 5.76 -2.88
CA ALA A 140 -8.46 6.11 -4.23
C ALA A 140 -7.23 6.21 -5.14
N LEU A 141 -7.36 5.63 -6.33
CA LEU A 141 -6.46 5.77 -7.45
C LEU A 141 -7.20 6.55 -8.54
N THR A 142 -6.83 7.81 -8.76
CA THR A 142 -7.36 8.62 -9.85
C THR A 142 -6.32 8.71 -10.95
N LEU A 143 -6.64 8.17 -12.12
CA LEU A 143 -5.77 8.15 -13.29
C LEU A 143 -6.28 9.16 -14.30
N THR A 144 -5.42 10.07 -14.74
CA THR A 144 -5.73 11.10 -15.74
C THR A 144 -4.79 10.97 -16.91
N ASN A 145 -5.34 10.85 -18.12
CA ASN A 145 -4.56 10.83 -19.36
C ASN A 145 -4.37 12.26 -19.89
N TYR A 146 -3.18 12.83 -19.71
CA TYR A 146 -2.80 14.13 -20.27
C TYR A 146 -2.26 14.03 -21.71
N GLY A 147 -2.23 12.84 -22.29
CA GLY A 147 -1.83 12.61 -23.67
C GLY A 147 -2.85 13.10 -24.70
N ALA A 148 -2.43 13.10 -25.96
CA ALA A 148 -3.26 13.51 -27.10
C ALA A 148 -4.08 12.36 -27.71
N SER A 149 -3.86 11.12 -27.27
CA SER A 149 -4.57 9.93 -27.73
C SER A 149 -5.11 9.12 -26.57
N GLU A 150 -6.04 8.22 -26.86
CA GLU A 150 -6.44 7.17 -25.93
C GLU A 150 -5.24 6.32 -25.49
N ALA A 151 -5.27 5.88 -24.23
CA ALA A 151 -4.24 5.07 -23.63
C ALA A 151 -4.84 3.79 -23.01
N GLU A 152 -4.16 2.68 -23.23
CA GLU A 152 -4.43 1.42 -22.54
C GLU A 152 -3.49 1.27 -21.34
N VAL A 153 -4.07 1.13 -20.16
CA VAL A 153 -3.34 1.16 -18.89
C VAL A 153 -3.58 -0.16 -18.14
N PRO A 154 -2.66 -1.14 -18.25
CA PRO A 154 -2.74 -2.37 -17.47
C PRO A 154 -2.31 -2.10 -16.03
N LEU A 155 -3.28 -1.93 -15.13
CA LEU A 155 -3.06 -1.65 -13.72
C LEU A 155 -3.19 -2.93 -12.90
N SER A 156 -2.27 -3.16 -11.98
CA SER A 156 -2.31 -4.29 -11.04
C SER A 156 -2.04 -3.81 -9.62
N VAL A 157 -2.86 -4.27 -8.68
CA VAL A 157 -2.64 -4.13 -7.24
C VAL A 157 -2.36 -5.51 -6.66
N SER A 158 -1.17 -5.69 -6.09
CA SER A 158 -0.78 -6.95 -5.45
C SER A 158 -0.71 -6.79 -3.93
N PHE A 159 -1.19 -7.78 -3.19
CA PHE A 159 -1.34 -7.68 -1.74
C PHE A 159 -1.10 -9.02 -1.03
N ALA A 160 -0.77 -8.96 0.26
CA ALA A 160 -0.57 -10.13 1.10
C ALA A 160 -0.70 -9.75 2.59
N ALA A 161 -1.16 -10.70 3.40
CA ALA A 161 -1.16 -10.63 4.86
C ALA A 161 -0.17 -11.66 5.42
N ASP A 162 0.57 -11.30 6.48
CA ASP A 162 1.44 -12.23 7.19
C ASP A 162 1.08 -12.42 8.66
N PHE A 163 0.26 -11.56 9.25
CA PHE A 163 -0.21 -11.62 10.64
C PHE A 163 0.96 -11.73 11.63
N LYS A 164 2.04 -11.00 11.36
CA LYS A 164 3.20 -10.94 12.26
C LYS A 164 2.98 -9.91 13.35
N ASP A 165 3.22 -10.29 14.59
CA ASP A 165 3.24 -9.29 15.67
C ASP A 165 4.46 -8.35 15.55
N MET A 166 4.43 -7.22 16.26
CA MET A 166 5.46 -6.19 16.20
C MET A 166 6.86 -6.71 16.54
N PHE A 167 6.99 -7.73 17.40
CA PHE A 167 8.29 -8.31 17.70
C PHE A 167 8.78 -9.21 16.57
N GLU A 168 7.89 -9.97 15.91
CA GLU A 168 8.22 -10.72 14.69
C GLU A 168 8.70 -9.80 13.56
N VAL A 169 8.03 -8.66 13.37
CA VAL A 169 8.44 -7.65 12.38
C VAL A 169 9.82 -7.08 12.70
N ARG A 170 10.14 -6.92 14.00
CA ARG A 170 11.46 -6.51 14.50
C ARG A 170 12.52 -7.62 14.46
N GLY A 171 12.19 -8.80 13.93
CA GLY A 171 13.12 -9.91 13.77
C GLY A 171 13.23 -10.84 14.98
N THR A 172 12.35 -10.70 15.98
CA THR A 172 12.27 -11.65 17.10
C THR A 172 11.47 -12.88 16.65
N PRO A 173 12.07 -14.08 16.56
CA PRO A 173 11.33 -15.26 16.16
C PRO A 173 10.34 -15.68 17.25
N ARG A 174 9.16 -16.15 16.84
CA ARG A 174 8.18 -16.76 17.75
C ARG A 174 8.28 -18.27 17.73
N PRO A 175 8.26 -18.95 18.89
CA PRO A 175 8.32 -20.41 18.94
C PRO A 175 7.04 -21.07 18.42
N LYS A 176 5.91 -20.35 18.47
CA LYS A 176 4.61 -20.80 17.97
C LYS A 176 3.87 -19.63 17.33
N ARG A 177 3.04 -19.92 16.33
CA ARG A 177 2.13 -18.98 15.68
C ARG A 177 0.72 -19.57 15.68
N GLY A 178 -0.26 -18.70 15.47
CA GLY A 178 -1.62 -19.07 15.15
C GLY A 178 -1.73 -19.72 13.76
N THR A 179 -2.95 -19.93 13.30
CA THR A 179 -3.22 -20.61 12.03
C THR A 179 -3.80 -19.64 11.01
N ALA A 180 -3.11 -19.46 9.89
CA ALA A 180 -3.67 -18.75 8.74
C ALA A 180 -4.60 -19.69 7.95
N ALA A 181 -5.83 -19.25 7.70
CA ALA A 181 -6.73 -19.96 6.80
C ALA A 181 -6.29 -19.76 5.33
N ALA A 182 -6.74 -20.65 4.45
CA ALA A 182 -6.54 -20.45 3.02
C ALA A 182 -7.26 -19.16 2.57
N PRO A 183 -6.56 -18.23 1.90
CA PRO A 183 -7.20 -17.05 1.30
C PRO A 183 -8.33 -17.43 0.35
N SER A 184 -9.39 -16.62 0.31
CA SER A 184 -10.53 -16.84 -0.60
C SER A 184 -10.95 -15.57 -1.33
N VAL A 185 -11.57 -15.73 -2.49
CA VAL A 185 -12.27 -14.65 -3.21
C VAL A 185 -13.76 -14.94 -3.13
N GLU A 186 -14.53 -14.02 -2.55
CA GLU A 186 -15.95 -14.22 -2.31
C GLU A 186 -16.70 -12.90 -2.49
N ALA A 187 -17.71 -12.90 -3.36
CA ALA A 187 -18.52 -11.74 -3.71
C ALA A 187 -17.71 -10.51 -4.18
N GLY A 188 -16.63 -10.74 -4.95
CA GLY A 188 -15.78 -9.67 -5.49
C GLY A 188 -14.80 -9.06 -4.49
N ALA A 189 -14.63 -9.66 -3.31
CA ALA A 189 -13.68 -9.26 -2.28
C ALA A 189 -12.70 -10.40 -1.97
N VAL A 190 -11.47 -10.06 -1.58
CA VAL A 190 -10.51 -11.04 -1.04
C VAL A 190 -10.63 -11.11 0.46
N ARG A 191 -10.62 -12.32 1.01
CA ARG A 191 -10.59 -12.57 2.46
C ARG A 191 -9.30 -13.28 2.86
N LEU A 192 -8.70 -12.78 3.94
CA LEU A 192 -7.54 -13.36 4.60
C LEU A 192 -7.90 -13.50 6.06
N ARG A 193 -7.76 -14.70 6.63
CA ARG A 193 -8.10 -14.97 8.03
C ARG A 193 -6.93 -15.59 8.77
N TYR A 194 -6.78 -15.21 10.03
CA TYR A 194 -5.81 -15.77 10.94
C TYR A 194 -6.41 -15.99 12.33
N ASP A 195 -6.30 -17.22 12.83
CA ASP A 195 -6.72 -17.59 14.17
C ASP A 195 -5.51 -17.51 15.10
N GLY A 196 -5.49 -16.52 15.99
CA GLY A 196 -4.41 -16.34 16.95
C GLY A 196 -4.37 -17.42 18.02
N LEU A 197 -3.22 -17.57 18.68
CA LEU A 197 -3.06 -18.49 19.83
C LEU A 197 -3.90 -18.07 21.04
N ASP A 198 -4.35 -16.83 21.05
CA ASP A 198 -5.28 -16.23 22.00
C ASP A 198 -6.75 -16.60 21.73
N GLY A 199 -7.02 -17.35 20.65
CA GLY A 199 -8.38 -17.69 20.23
C GLY A 199 -9.11 -16.53 19.54
N VAL A 200 -8.42 -15.42 19.24
CA VAL A 200 -8.99 -14.27 18.53
C VAL A 200 -8.82 -14.47 17.02
N GLU A 201 -9.95 -14.53 16.33
CA GLU A 201 -10.01 -14.52 14.86
C GLU A 201 -9.66 -13.11 14.35
N ARG A 202 -8.81 -13.03 13.33
CA ARG A 202 -8.40 -11.76 12.70
C ARG A 202 -8.68 -11.85 11.22
N ASN A 203 -9.50 -10.94 10.72
CA ASN A 203 -10.00 -10.95 9.35
C ASN A 203 -9.50 -9.71 8.61
N VAL A 204 -8.99 -9.91 7.39
CA VAL A 204 -8.70 -8.83 6.46
C VAL A 204 -9.55 -9.03 5.22
N THR A 205 -10.40 -8.05 4.91
CA THR A 205 -11.21 -8.04 3.70
C THR A 205 -10.77 -6.91 2.78
N VAL A 206 -10.40 -7.26 1.54
CA VAL A 206 -10.03 -6.30 0.50
C VAL A 206 -11.17 -6.15 -0.50
N ASN A 207 -11.72 -4.95 -0.63
CA ASN A 207 -12.79 -4.64 -1.57
C ASN A 207 -12.34 -3.66 -2.66
N PHE A 208 -13.02 -3.71 -3.80
CA PHE A 208 -12.67 -2.96 -5.00
C PHE A 208 -13.91 -2.32 -5.62
N SER A 209 -13.81 -1.07 -6.07
CA SER A 209 -14.87 -0.38 -6.81
C SER A 209 -14.27 0.60 -7.83
N PRO A 210 -14.48 0.42 -9.15
CA PRO A 210 -15.18 -0.70 -9.78
C PRO A 210 -14.44 -2.04 -9.53
N ALA A 211 -15.16 -3.14 -9.79
CA ALA A 211 -14.58 -4.47 -9.72
C ALA A 211 -13.43 -4.61 -10.74
N PRO A 212 -12.34 -5.31 -10.40
CA PRO A 212 -11.27 -5.61 -11.35
C PRO A 212 -11.74 -6.60 -12.42
N ASP A 213 -11.05 -6.60 -13.57
CA ASP A 213 -11.30 -7.55 -14.65
C ASP A 213 -10.90 -8.98 -14.25
N THR A 214 -9.86 -9.10 -13.42
CA THR A 214 -9.44 -10.37 -12.83
C THR A 214 -9.07 -10.17 -11.36
N LEU A 215 -9.56 -11.06 -10.51
CA LEU A 215 -9.30 -11.05 -9.08
C LEU A 215 -8.80 -12.43 -8.62
N SER A 216 -7.59 -12.48 -8.08
CA SER A 216 -7.04 -13.60 -7.34
C SER A 216 -6.91 -13.27 -5.85
N VAL A 217 -6.50 -14.25 -5.06
CA VAL A 217 -6.30 -14.09 -3.60
C VAL A 217 -5.14 -13.16 -3.22
N ASP A 218 -4.31 -12.76 -4.17
CA ASP A 218 -3.09 -11.97 -3.95
C ASP A 218 -2.92 -10.80 -4.95
N ARG A 219 -3.86 -10.64 -5.89
CA ARG A 219 -3.77 -9.67 -6.97
C ARG A 219 -5.14 -9.28 -7.55
N ALA A 220 -5.30 -8.00 -7.86
CA ALA A 220 -6.40 -7.46 -8.64
C ALA A 220 -5.84 -6.79 -9.90
N ASP A 221 -6.39 -7.12 -11.06
CA ASP A 221 -5.93 -6.66 -12.38
C ASP A 221 -7.04 -5.91 -13.12
N TYR A 222 -6.65 -4.78 -13.73
CA TYR A 222 -7.50 -3.90 -14.51
C TYR A 222 -6.87 -3.64 -15.88
N THR A 223 -7.67 -3.67 -16.94
CA THR A 223 -7.34 -3.24 -18.31
C THR A 223 -8.13 -1.97 -18.59
N LEU A 224 -7.51 -0.83 -18.33
CA LEU A 224 -8.19 0.46 -18.37
C LEU A 224 -7.99 1.14 -19.72
N THR A 225 -9.07 1.56 -20.35
CA THR A 225 -9.02 2.44 -21.53
C THR A 225 -9.36 3.86 -21.11
N ILE A 226 -8.40 4.78 -21.24
CA ILE A 226 -8.58 6.18 -20.82
C ILE A 226 -8.43 7.08 -22.04
N ALA A 227 -9.53 7.70 -22.47
CA ALA A 227 -9.53 8.65 -23.57
C ALA A 227 -8.58 9.84 -23.30
N ALA A 228 -8.14 10.51 -24.37
CA ALA A 228 -7.33 11.72 -24.26
C ALA A 228 -8.02 12.77 -23.37
N GLN A 229 -7.29 13.34 -22.42
CA GLN A 229 -7.78 14.35 -21.47
C GLN A 229 -8.87 13.84 -20.51
N ALA A 230 -9.13 12.53 -20.44
CA ALA A 230 -10.11 11.95 -19.53
C ALA A 230 -9.46 11.46 -18.22
N CYS A 231 -10.30 11.23 -17.22
CA CYS A 231 -9.88 10.63 -15.95
C CYS A 231 -10.83 9.51 -15.53
N ILE A 232 -10.29 8.56 -14.78
CA ILE A 232 -11.05 7.49 -14.11
C ILE A 232 -10.63 7.39 -12.65
N SER A 233 -11.49 6.84 -11.79
CA SER A 233 -11.14 6.56 -10.40
C SER A 233 -11.46 5.12 -10.02
N ILE A 234 -10.52 4.50 -9.30
CA ILE A 234 -10.68 3.20 -8.64
C ILE A 234 -10.56 3.42 -7.14
N TYR A 235 -11.40 2.75 -6.38
CA TYR A 235 -11.47 2.81 -4.93
C TYR A 235 -11.20 1.43 -4.36
N LEU A 236 -10.39 1.37 -3.31
CA LEU A 236 -10.06 0.15 -2.61
C LEU A 236 -10.30 0.34 -1.12
N THR A 237 -10.72 -0.72 -0.43
CA THR A 237 -10.75 -0.74 1.04
C THR A 237 -10.07 -1.98 1.57
N VAL A 238 -9.31 -1.82 2.64
CA VAL A 238 -8.77 -2.93 3.45
C VAL A 238 -9.36 -2.78 4.84
N ASP A 239 -10.30 -3.66 5.16
CA ASP A 239 -10.94 -3.75 6.47
C ASP A 239 -10.27 -4.83 7.30
N ALA A 240 -9.67 -4.46 8.42
CA ALA A 240 -9.00 -5.35 9.34
C ALA A 240 -9.83 -5.55 10.63
N THR A 241 -10.82 -6.43 10.57
CA THR A 241 -11.71 -6.70 11.71
C THR A 241 -11.10 -7.73 12.66
N LEU A 242 -11.16 -7.44 13.96
CA LEU A 242 -10.92 -8.40 15.02
C LEU A 242 -12.22 -9.09 15.44
N GLY A 243 -12.18 -10.41 15.57
CA GLY A 243 -13.32 -11.24 15.92
C GLY A 243 -14.22 -11.58 14.73
N PRO A 244 -15.45 -12.07 15.02
CA PRO A 244 -16.38 -12.46 13.98
C PRO A 244 -16.81 -11.25 13.15
N ARG A 245 -17.09 -11.53 11.87
CA ARG A 245 -17.46 -10.52 10.88
C ARG A 245 -18.57 -9.59 11.40
N PRO A 246 -18.42 -8.26 11.26
CA PRO A 246 -19.46 -7.32 11.60
C PRO A 246 -20.66 -7.51 10.68
N THR A 247 -21.87 -7.25 11.20
CA THR A 247 -23.14 -7.38 10.46
C THR A 247 -23.18 -6.48 9.22
N GLU A 248 -22.50 -5.33 9.27
CA GLU A 248 -22.40 -4.37 8.19
C GLU A 248 -20.92 -4.16 7.83
N ALA A 249 -20.56 -4.47 6.59
CA ALA A 249 -19.19 -4.29 6.12
C ALA A 249 -18.94 -2.81 5.77
N PRO A 250 -17.72 -2.29 5.97
CA PRO A 250 -17.36 -0.94 5.51
C PRO A 250 -17.63 -0.79 4.01
N GLY A 251 -18.24 0.33 3.62
CA GLY A 251 -18.50 0.61 2.21
C GLY A 251 -17.19 0.75 1.41
N CYS A 252 -17.27 0.47 0.10
CA CYS A 252 -16.19 0.75 -0.85
C CYS A 252 -16.69 1.73 -1.92
N GLY A 253 -15.81 2.59 -2.43
CA GLY A 253 -16.15 3.60 -3.44
C GLY A 253 -16.05 5.05 -2.94
N ARG A 254 -16.40 5.97 -3.83
CA ARG A 254 -16.26 7.42 -3.62
C ARG A 254 -16.95 7.92 -2.35
N VAL A 255 -18.17 7.45 -2.07
CA VAL A 255 -18.94 7.90 -0.91
C VAL A 255 -18.26 7.43 0.38
N ALA A 256 -17.83 6.17 0.44
CA ALA A 256 -17.17 5.61 1.61
C ALA A 256 -15.85 6.34 1.93
N LEU A 257 -14.99 6.54 0.93
CA LEU A 257 -13.76 7.31 1.07
C LEU A 257 -14.04 8.74 1.55
N ARG A 258 -15.03 9.42 0.95
CA ARG A 258 -15.37 10.80 1.32
C ARG A 258 -15.87 10.87 2.77
N THR A 259 -16.73 9.93 3.18
CA THR A 259 -17.23 9.85 4.56
C THR A 259 -16.08 9.63 5.53
N ALA A 260 -15.17 8.69 5.23
CA ALA A 260 -13.97 8.44 6.04
C ALA A 260 -13.10 9.70 6.15
N LEU A 261 -12.77 10.34 5.02
CA LEU A 261 -11.96 11.56 4.98
C LEU A 261 -12.57 12.70 5.81
N VAL A 262 -13.87 12.97 5.63
CA VAL A 262 -14.58 13.99 6.41
C VAL A 262 -14.60 13.63 7.90
N GLY A 263 -14.81 12.36 8.23
CA GLY A 263 -14.78 11.86 9.61
C GLY A 263 -13.43 12.12 10.28
N VAL A 264 -12.32 11.73 9.62
CA VAL A 264 -10.97 11.93 10.15
C VAL A 264 -10.67 13.42 10.33
N HIS A 265 -10.96 14.27 9.33
CA HIS A 265 -10.79 15.71 9.46
C HIS A 265 -11.61 16.32 10.62
N ARG A 266 -12.84 15.84 10.85
CA ARG A 266 -13.65 16.29 12.00
C ARG A 266 -13.00 15.90 13.32
N THR A 267 -12.48 14.68 13.44
CA THR A 267 -11.77 14.23 14.65
C THR A 267 -10.52 15.07 14.89
N MET A 268 -9.71 15.34 13.86
CA MET A 268 -8.50 16.17 13.97
C MET A 268 -8.85 17.62 14.32
N ARG A 269 -9.91 18.18 13.73
CA ARG A 269 -10.39 19.53 14.05
C ARG A 269 -10.90 19.62 15.49
N ALA A 270 -11.71 18.68 15.95
CA ALA A 270 -12.26 18.67 17.30
C ALA A 270 -11.14 18.65 18.35
N ARG A 271 -10.10 17.83 18.13
CA ARG A 271 -8.89 17.82 18.97
C ARG A 271 -8.19 19.19 19.00
N ARG A 272 -8.06 19.84 17.83
CA ARG A 272 -7.43 21.16 17.74
C ARG A 272 -8.27 22.29 18.35
N GLU A 273 -9.58 22.11 18.47
CA GLU A 273 -10.49 23.07 19.11
C GLU A 273 -10.42 23.03 20.64
N THR A 274 -10.04 21.89 21.23
CA THR A 274 -9.84 21.76 22.68
C THR A 274 -8.46 22.22 23.14
N MET A 275 -7.60 22.69 22.24
CA MET A 275 -6.22 23.10 22.54
C MET A 275 -6.06 24.61 22.38
N ALA A 276 -5.29 25.22 23.29
CA ALA A 276 -4.82 26.59 23.15
C ALA A 276 -3.97 26.75 21.88
N ARG A 277 -4.08 27.91 21.24
CA ARG A 277 -3.33 28.24 20.01
C ARG A 277 -2.27 29.28 20.29
N VAL A 278 -1.03 28.95 19.94
CA VAL A 278 0.09 29.89 19.95
C VAL A 278 0.20 30.53 18.58
N ARG A 279 0.37 31.85 18.54
CA ARG A 279 0.65 32.62 17.33
C ARG A 279 1.86 33.49 17.55
N THR A 280 2.72 33.58 16.55
CA THR A 280 3.93 34.37 16.61
C THR A 280 4.04 35.32 15.42
N GLY A 281 4.99 36.25 15.48
CA GLY A 281 5.31 37.11 14.35
C GLY A 281 6.06 36.41 13.20
N ASN A 282 6.37 35.10 13.34
CA ASN A 282 7.13 34.34 12.36
C ASN A 282 6.28 33.17 11.79
N PRO A 283 5.85 33.25 10.53
CA PRO A 283 5.04 32.20 9.90
C PRO A 283 5.71 30.81 9.86
N LEU A 284 7.05 30.74 9.78
CA LEU A 284 7.76 29.45 9.79
C LEU A 284 7.68 28.79 11.17
N PHE A 285 7.74 29.58 12.23
CA PHE A 285 7.64 29.06 13.59
C PHE A 285 6.21 28.61 13.90
N ASP A 286 5.20 29.36 13.43
CA ASP A 286 3.80 28.93 13.47
C ASP A 286 3.58 27.60 12.72
N ALA A 287 4.22 27.42 11.56
CA ALA A 287 4.13 26.16 10.80
C ALA A 287 4.77 24.99 11.56
N TRP A 288 5.90 25.20 12.24
CA TRP A 288 6.53 24.17 13.07
C TRP A 288 5.68 23.79 14.28
N LEU A 289 5.07 24.77 14.95
CA LEU A 289 4.14 24.52 16.05
C LEU A 289 2.92 23.73 15.57
N ASP A 290 2.31 24.16 14.46
CA ASP A 290 1.15 23.49 13.87
C ASP A 290 1.46 22.04 13.49
N ARG A 291 2.65 21.79 12.92
CA ARG A 291 3.09 20.43 12.60
C ARG A 291 3.30 19.59 13.86
N SER A 292 3.97 20.15 14.87
CA SER A 292 4.24 19.45 16.15
C SER A 292 2.95 19.05 16.86
N LEU A 293 1.93 19.93 16.83
CA LEU A 293 0.62 19.65 17.39
C LEU A 293 -0.14 18.58 16.60
N ALA A 294 -0.05 18.59 15.27
CA ALA A 294 -0.65 17.56 14.43
C ALA A 294 0.01 16.19 14.65
N ASP A 295 1.33 16.14 14.82
CA ASP A 295 2.08 14.91 15.07
C ASP A 295 1.78 14.35 16.47
N LEU A 296 1.72 15.19 17.50
CA LEU A 296 1.26 14.75 18.82
C LEU A 296 -0.19 14.26 18.79
N GLY A 297 -1.06 14.94 18.05
CA GLY A 297 -2.44 14.51 17.84
C GLY A 297 -2.52 13.13 17.20
N LEU A 298 -1.71 12.86 16.17
CA LEU A 298 -1.61 11.55 15.51
C LEU A 298 -1.21 10.45 16.51
N LEU A 299 -0.21 10.74 17.36
CA LEU A 299 0.31 9.82 18.37
C LEU A 299 -0.64 9.61 19.56
N THR A 300 -1.66 10.45 19.73
CA THR A 300 -2.59 10.36 20.85
C THR A 300 -3.74 9.41 20.56
N THR A 301 -3.80 8.31 21.32
CA THR A 301 -4.90 7.32 21.32
C THR A 301 -5.89 7.63 22.44
N GLN A 302 -7.18 7.43 22.19
CA GLN A 302 -8.19 7.52 23.24
C GLN A 302 -8.27 6.17 23.95
N LEU A 303 -7.90 6.12 25.22
CA LEU A 303 -8.09 4.96 26.09
C LEU A 303 -9.31 5.18 27.00
N ASP A 304 -9.74 4.12 27.69
CA ASP A 304 -10.81 4.20 28.71
C ASP A 304 -10.50 5.21 29.82
N THR A 305 -9.21 5.40 30.11
CA THR A 305 -8.72 6.36 31.11
C THR A 305 -8.53 7.78 30.58
N GLY A 306 -8.77 8.02 29.28
CA GLY A 306 -8.53 9.31 28.64
C GLY A 306 -7.54 9.27 27.48
N PRO A 307 -7.23 10.43 26.88
CA PRO A 307 -6.25 10.55 25.81
C PRO A 307 -4.84 10.21 26.33
N TYR A 308 -4.12 9.36 25.61
CA TYR A 308 -2.78 8.90 25.95
C TYR A 308 -1.84 9.02 24.73
N PRO A 309 -0.72 9.78 24.84
CA PRO A 309 0.26 9.87 23.76
C PRO A 309 1.13 8.63 23.71
N TYR A 310 1.13 7.92 22.58
CA TYR A 310 2.05 6.81 22.30
C TYR A 310 3.44 7.35 21.94
N ALA A 311 4.48 6.56 22.18
CA ALA A 311 5.85 7.01 22.06
C ALA A 311 6.33 7.18 20.60
N GLY A 312 5.78 6.42 19.65
CA GLY A 312 6.08 6.63 18.23
C GLY A 312 5.75 5.44 17.32
N ILE A 313 5.56 5.71 16.04
CA ILE A 313 5.21 4.70 15.02
C ILE A 313 6.46 4.40 14.17
N PRO A 314 6.70 3.15 13.73
CA PRO A 314 5.91 1.93 13.99
C PRO A 314 6.26 1.22 15.31
N TRP A 315 7.46 1.42 15.86
CA TRP A 315 8.02 0.50 16.84
C TRP A 315 7.50 0.63 18.27
N PHE A 316 6.88 1.75 18.60
CA PHE A 316 6.46 2.09 19.97
C PHE A 316 5.03 2.67 19.98
N SER A 317 4.17 2.17 19.09
CA SER A 317 2.77 2.58 18.98
C SER A 317 1.91 1.88 20.04
N THR A 318 2.30 2.04 21.31
CA THR A 318 1.70 1.42 22.49
C THR A 318 2.00 2.29 23.73
N PRO A 319 1.32 2.10 24.88
CA PRO A 319 1.57 2.91 26.08
C PRO A 319 2.97 2.73 26.67
N PHE A 320 3.79 3.79 26.64
CA PHE A 320 5.09 3.86 27.32
C PHE A 320 5.10 4.95 28.39
N GLY A 321 5.20 4.54 29.65
CA GLY A 321 5.00 5.43 30.81
C GLY A 321 5.89 6.67 30.84
N ARG A 322 7.21 6.53 30.63
CA ARG A 322 8.14 7.67 30.72
C ARG A 322 7.82 8.75 29.69
N ASP A 323 7.69 8.34 28.43
CA ASP A 323 7.56 9.27 27.31
C ASP A 323 6.19 9.95 27.36
N ALA A 324 5.14 9.22 27.75
CA ALA A 324 3.83 9.77 27.98
C ALA A 324 3.78 10.76 29.15
N VAL A 325 4.35 10.43 30.31
CA VAL A 325 4.36 11.33 31.49
C VAL A 325 5.08 12.64 31.17
N ILE A 326 6.24 12.58 30.52
CA ILE A 326 6.99 13.79 30.15
C ILE A 326 6.19 14.64 29.16
N THR A 327 5.63 14.00 28.12
CA THR A 327 4.82 14.69 27.11
C THR A 327 3.58 15.35 27.73
N SER A 328 2.84 14.62 28.57
CA SER A 328 1.66 15.15 29.27
C SER A 328 2.01 16.34 30.18
N LEU A 329 3.12 16.28 30.92
CA LEU A 329 3.57 17.39 31.77
C LEU A 329 3.95 18.63 30.93
N GLN A 330 4.64 18.45 29.81
CA GLN A 330 5.01 19.54 28.90
C GLN A 330 3.80 20.14 28.19
N MET A 331 2.76 19.34 27.97
CA MET A 331 1.56 19.74 27.26
C MET A 331 0.48 20.33 28.17
N LEU A 332 0.52 20.17 29.49
CA LEU A 332 -0.57 20.52 30.42
C LEU A 332 -1.19 21.92 30.22
N TRP A 333 -0.39 22.91 29.79
CA TRP A 333 -0.86 24.28 29.56
C TRP A 333 -1.60 24.48 28.22
N LEU A 334 -1.55 23.50 27.30
CA LEU A 334 -2.15 23.56 25.97
C LEU A 334 -3.58 22.97 25.93
N PRO A 335 -3.88 21.75 26.44
CA PRO A 335 -5.22 21.26 26.71
C PRO A 335 -5.49 21.31 28.23
N PRO A 336 -5.93 22.45 28.77
CA PRO A 336 -6.12 22.65 30.22
C PRO A 336 -7.26 21.81 30.83
#